data_AF-A0A238D4M6-F1
#
_entry.id   AF-A0A238D4M6-F1
#
_cell.length_a   1.000
_cell.length_b   1.000
_cell.length_c   1.000
_cell.angle_alpha   90.00
_cell.angle_beta   90.00
_cell.angle_gamma   90.00
#
_symmetry.space_group_name_H-M   'P 1'
#
loop_
_entity.id
_entity.type
_entity.pdbx_description
1 polymer ?
#
loop_
_entity_poly.entity_id
_entity_poly.type
_entity_poly.pdbx_seq_one_letter_code
_entity_poly.pdbx_strand_id
1 'polypeptide(L)'
;MIPAFAHVASHLTGVLPAARAVVALVAAGLAWWSWPAAAQQVYRCGNAYAHAPCPQGRPVDVADPRDPAQVEQARAQTARDQQLADQLHRENAAREAAHRKALLAEAKQAQKMAAAQRRAARARERARKAAQQLATRKAVSPKALP
;
A
#
# COMPACT_ATOMS: atom_id res chain seq x y z
N MET A 1 7.88 -5.77 29.55
CA MET A 1 8.32 -5.30 28.22
C MET A 1 7.21 -4.45 27.63
N ILE A 2 7.49 -3.15 27.50
CA ILE A 2 6.83 -2.12 26.67
C ILE A 2 5.40 -1.68 27.07
N PRO A 3 5.10 -0.37 27.03
CA PRO A 3 4.24 0.31 28.00
C PRO A 3 3.07 1.09 27.37
N ALA A 4 2.49 1.97 28.19
CA ALA A 4 1.90 3.26 27.83
C ALA A 4 0.46 3.29 27.30
N PHE A 5 -0.50 3.46 28.21
CA PHE A 5 -1.63 4.40 28.03
C PHE A 5 -2.09 4.91 29.40
N ALA A 6 -1.15 5.43 30.20
CA ALA A 6 -1.43 6.11 31.46
C ALA A 6 -1.20 7.62 31.26
N HIS A 7 -1.97 8.27 30.38
CA HIS A 7 -1.86 9.73 30.18
C HIS A 7 -3.12 10.39 29.60
N VAL A 8 -4.33 10.09 30.08
CA VAL A 8 -5.49 10.99 29.90
C VAL A 8 -6.46 10.88 31.09
N ALA A 9 -5.96 11.10 32.32
CA ALA A 9 -6.82 11.14 33.51
C ALA A 9 -6.84 12.50 34.22
N SER A 10 -6.20 13.54 33.65
CA SER A 10 -5.97 14.80 34.36
C SER A 10 -6.64 16.04 33.75
N HIS A 11 -7.63 15.90 32.86
CA HIS A 11 -8.29 17.07 32.25
C HIS A 11 -9.72 17.37 32.71
N LEU A 12 -10.25 16.70 33.76
CA LEU A 12 -11.66 16.86 34.12
C LEU A 12 -11.92 17.23 35.60
N THR A 13 -10.94 17.83 36.28
CA THR A 13 -11.13 18.36 37.65
C THR A 13 -11.57 19.83 37.68
N GLY A 14 -12.15 20.36 36.60
CA GLY A 14 -12.46 21.79 36.48
C GLY A 14 -13.79 22.17 35.82
N VAL A 15 -14.77 21.27 35.70
CA VAL A 15 -16.05 21.62 35.06
C VAL A 15 -17.22 21.43 36.02
N LEU A 16 -18.01 22.49 36.16
CA LEU A 16 -19.15 22.68 37.06
C LEU A 16 -20.12 21.47 37.11
N PRO A 17 -20.78 21.22 38.26
CA PRO A 17 -21.72 20.10 38.43
C PRO A 17 -22.87 20.08 37.40
N ALA A 18 -23.20 21.23 36.83
CA ALA A 18 -24.19 21.36 35.76
C ALA A 18 -23.79 20.63 34.45
N ALA A 19 -22.50 20.58 34.11
CA ALA A 19 -22.04 19.92 32.89
C ALA A 19 -22.14 18.39 32.98
N ARG A 20 -21.99 17.82 34.19
CA ARG A 20 -22.16 16.37 34.43
C ARG A 20 -23.63 15.95 34.31
N ALA A 21 -24.57 16.81 34.72
CA ALA A 21 -26.00 16.57 34.57
C ALA A 21 -26.44 16.59 33.09
N VAL A 22 -25.90 17.52 32.30
CA VAL A 22 -26.19 17.59 30.85
C VAL A 22 -25.65 16.36 30.11
N VAL A 23 -24.41 15.92 30.41
CA VAL A 23 -23.85 14.71 29.80
C VAL A 23 -24.64 13.45 30.17
N ALA A 24 -25.10 13.33 31.43
CA ALA A 24 -25.93 12.20 31.86
C ALA A 24 -27.31 12.19 31.18
N LEU A 25 -27.95 13.35 31.00
CA LEU A 25 -29.24 13.47 30.30
C LEU A 25 -29.12 13.17 28.80
N VAL A 26 -28.03 13.59 28.15
CA VAL A 26 -27.75 13.26 26.75
C VAL A 26 -27.49 11.75 26.58
N ALA A 27 -26.73 11.13 27.47
CA ALA A 27 -26.48 9.69 27.43
C ALA A 27 -27.76 8.86 27.65
N ALA A 28 -28.65 9.29 28.54
CA ALA A 28 -29.96 8.63 28.75
C ALA A 28 -30.90 8.79 27.55
N GLY A 29 -30.87 9.95 26.86
CA GLY A 29 -31.67 10.17 25.64
C GLY A 29 -31.24 9.31 24.44
N LEU A 30 -29.94 8.98 24.34
CA LEU A 30 -29.41 8.12 23.27
C LEU A 30 -29.77 6.63 23.45
N ALA A 31 -30.06 6.20 24.67
CA ALA A 31 -30.48 4.83 24.95
C ALA A 31 -31.93 4.53 24.52
N TRP A 32 -32.75 5.56 24.26
CA TRP A 32 -34.11 5.36 23.75
C TRP A 32 -34.18 4.98 22.26
N TRP A 33 -33.08 5.15 21.52
CA TRP A 33 -33.04 4.88 20.08
C TRP A 33 -32.55 3.48 19.73
N SER A 34 -32.14 2.68 20.71
CA SER A 34 -31.87 1.25 20.51
C SER A 34 -33.17 0.44 20.59
N TRP A 35 -34.19 0.83 19.82
CA TRP A 35 -35.28 -0.08 19.53
C TRP A 35 -34.74 -1.12 18.54
N PRO A 36 -34.83 -2.43 18.81
CA PRO A 36 -34.48 -3.43 17.82
C PRO A 36 -35.32 -3.11 16.57
N ALA A 37 -34.66 -2.87 15.44
CA ALA A 37 -35.34 -2.60 14.19
C ALA A 37 -36.22 -3.82 13.87
N ALA A 38 -37.51 -3.72 14.20
CA ALA A 38 -38.49 -4.71 13.83
C ALA A 38 -38.39 -4.88 12.31
N ALA A 39 -38.31 -6.12 11.84
CA ALA A 39 -38.19 -6.46 10.42
C ALA A 39 -39.15 -5.58 9.62
N GLN A 40 -38.61 -4.71 8.77
CA GLN A 40 -39.46 -3.79 8.01
C GLN A 40 -40.27 -4.62 7.03
N GLN A 41 -41.58 -4.67 7.23
CA GLN A 41 -42.47 -5.39 6.34
C GLN A 41 -42.37 -4.77 4.94
N VAL A 42 -41.80 -5.52 3.99
CA VAL A 42 -41.71 -5.08 2.59
C VAL A 42 -42.73 -5.86 1.78
N TYR A 43 -43.43 -5.16 0.90
CA TYR A 43 -44.42 -5.73 0.00
C TYR A 43 -43.92 -5.64 -1.43
N ARG A 44 -44.12 -6.71 -2.21
CA ARG A 44 -43.90 -6.69 -3.65
C ARG A 44 -45.20 -6.30 -4.36
N CYS A 45 -45.23 -5.09 -4.90
CA CYS A 45 -46.34 -4.48 -5.62
C CYS A 45 -46.08 -4.58 -7.13
N GLY A 46 -46.37 -5.73 -7.74
CA GLY A 46 -46.05 -6.00 -9.14
C GLY A 46 -44.53 -6.01 -9.38
N ASN A 47 -44.00 -4.95 -10.01
CA ASN A 47 -42.58 -4.76 -10.33
C ASN A 47 -41.84 -3.82 -9.37
N ALA A 48 -42.50 -3.30 -8.33
CA ALA A 48 -41.90 -2.43 -7.34
C ALA A 48 -41.99 -3.04 -5.95
N TYR A 49 -41.10 -2.60 -5.05
CA TYR A 49 -41.14 -2.90 -3.63
C TYR A 49 -41.67 -1.67 -2.88
N ALA A 50 -42.50 -1.88 -1.85
CA ALA A 50 -43.05 -0.82 -1.02
C ALA A 50 -43.01 -1.20 0.47
N HIS A 51 -42.86 -0.22 1.34
CA HIS A 51 -42.93 -0.40 2.80
C HIS A 51 -44.36 -0.26 3.35
N ALA A 52 -45.33 0.05 2.48
CA ALA A 52 -46.75 0.07 2.81
C ALA A 52 -47.49 -1.05 2.05
N PRO A 53 -48.56 -1.63 2.62
CA PRO A 53 -49.39 -2.59 1.92
C PRO A 53 -50.00 -1.98 0.65
N CYS A 54 -50.07 -2.76 -0.43
CA CYS A 54 -50.71 -2.35 -1.68
C CYS A 54 -51.80 -3.36 -2.07
N PRO A 55 -52.80 -2.98 -2.87
CA PRO A 55 -54.00 -3.79 -3.12
C PRO A 55 -53.71 -5.21 -3.67
N GLN A 56 -52.62 -5.35 -4.42
CA GLN A 56 -52.15 -6.62 -5.01
C GLN A 56 -50.81 -7.09 -4.39
N GLY A 57 -50.40 -6.48 -3.28
CA GLY A 57 -49.09 -6.65 -2.67
C GLY A 57 -48.96 -7.94 -1.89
N ARG A 58 -47.91 -8.72 -2.15
CA ARG A 58 -47.55 -9.84 -1.30
C ARG A 58 -46.45 -9.43 -0.33
N PRO A 59 -46.58 -9.72 0.98
CA PRO A 59 -45.49 -9.50 1.92
C PRO A 59 -44.30 -10.38 1.52
N VAL A 60 -43.12 -9.80 1.59
CA VAL A 60 -41.84 -10.46 1.31
C VAL A 60 -41.08 -10.50 2.63
N ASP A 61 -40.61 -11.69 3.00
CA ASP A 61 -39.65 -11.84 4.07
C ASP A 61 -38.29 -11.33 3.58
N VAL A 62 -37.78 -10.31 4.24
CA VAL A 62 -36.51 -9.66 3.94
C VAL A 62 -35.46 -9.97 5.01
N ALA A 63 -35.78 -10.87 5.95
CA ALA A 63 -34.82 -11.36 6.91
C ALA A 63 -33.62 -12.01 6.19
N ASP A 64 -32.43 -11.81 6.75
CA ASP A 64 -31.24 -12.51 6.29
C ASP A 64 -31.43 -14.02 6.56
N PRO A 65 -31.44 -14.88 5.53
CA PRO A 65 -31.68 -16.31 5.72
C PRO A 65 -30.47 -17.02 6.35
N ARG A 66 -29.34 -16.32 6.55
CA ARG A 66 -28.11 -16.91 7.08
C ARG A 66 -28.20 -17.08 8.60
N ASP A 67 -27.74 -18.22 9.08
CA ASP A 67 -27.53 -18.47 10.51
C ASP A 67 -26.39 -17.55 11.02
N PRO A 68 -26.53 -16.91 12.20
CA PRO A 68 -25.42 -16.23 12.88
C PRO A 68 -24.06 -16.97 12.82
N ALA A 69 -24.05 -18.30 12.95
CA ALA A 69 -22.82 -19.09 12.85
C ALA A 69 -22.18 -19.01 11.45
N GLN A 70 -22.98 -18.97 10.39
CA GLN A 70 -22.50 -18.81 9.02
C GLN A 70 -21.93 -17.41 8.78
N VAL A 71 -22.56 -16.38 9.37
CA VAL A 71 -22.08 -15.00 9.29
C VAL A 71 -20.71 -14.87 9.97
N GLU A 72 -20.55 -15.43 11.17
CA GLU A 72 -19.28 -15.40 11.89
C GLU A 72 -18.19 -16.21 11.17
N GLN A 73 -18.53 -17.37 10.61
CA GLN A 73 -17.59 -18.14 9.80
C GLN A 73 -17.12 -17.34 8.57
N ALA A 74 -18.03 -16.67 7.86
CA ALA A 74 -17.70 -15.86 6.70
C ALA A 74 -16.81 -14.65 7.07
N ARG A 75 -17.09 -14.00 8.21
CA ARG A 75 -16.26 -12.92 8.75
C ARG A 75 -14.85 -13.42 9.10
N ALA A 76 -14.75 -14.56 9.76
CA ALA A 76 -13.48 -15.16 10.12
C ALA A 76 -12.66 -15.58 8.88
N GLN A 77 -13.31 -16.10 7.84
CA GLN A 77 -12.66 -16.37 6.54
C GLN A 77 -12.15 -15.09 5.90
N THR A 78 -13.00 -14.06 5.80
CA THR A 78 -12.63 -12.76 5.22
C THR A 78 -11.43 -12.14 5.94
N ALA A 79 -11.40 -12.20 7.27
CA ALA A 79 -10.28 -11.68 8.05
C ALA A 79 -8.96 -12.42 7.76
N ARG A 80 -9.01 -13.75 7.62
CA ARG A 80 -7.82 -14.55 7.26
C ARG A 80 -7.35 -14.24 5.84
N ASP A 81 -8.28 -14.11 4.90
CA ASP A 81 -7.96 -13.81 3.50
C ASP A 81 -7.34 -12.42 3.36
N GLN A 82 -7.83 -11.43 4.11
CA GLN A 82 -7.22 -10.10 4.19
C GLN A 82 -5.79 -10.15 4.72
N GLN A 83 -5.55 -10.89 5.81
CA GLN A 83 -4.21 -11.05 6.38
C GLN A 83 -3.25 -11.72 5.39
N LEU A 84 -3.71 -12.75 4.69
CA LEU A 84 -2.93 -13.44 3.66
C LEU A 84 -2.63 -12.52 2.47
N ALA A 85 -3.62 -11.77 1.99
CA ALA A 85 -3.43 -10.82 0.90
C ALA A 85 -2.38 -9.76 1.27
N ASP A 86 -2.47 -9.19 2.47
CA ASP A 86 -1.51 -8.22 2.97
C ASP A 86 -0.09 -8.81 3.06
N GLN A 87 0.03 -10.07 3.50
CA GLN A 87 1.31 -10.77 3.51
C GLN A 87 1.88 -10.91 2.10
N LEU A 88 1.08 -11.39 1.14
CA LEU A 88 1.51 -11.57 -0.24
C LEU A 88 1.91 -10.23 -0.89
N HIS A 89 1.19 -9.14 -0.60
CA HIS A 89 1.57 -7.81 -1.06
C HIS A 89 2.93 -7.38 -0.53
N ARG A 90 3.20 -7.59 0.77
CA ARG A 90 4.52 -7.29 1.36
C ARG A 90 5.63 -8.13 0.74
N GLU A 91 5.40 -9.43 0.54
CA GLU A 91 6.38 -10.34 -0.06
C GLU A 91 6.68 -9.96 -1.51
N ASN A 92 5.66 -9.66 -2.31
CA ASN A 92 5.82 -9.22 -3.69
C ASN A 92 6.59 -7.90 -3.76
N ALA A 93 6.23 -6.91 -2.93
CA ALA A 93 6.95 -5.64 -2.86
C ALA A 93 8.44 -5.82 -2.50
N ALA A 94 8.75 -6.72 -1.57
CA ALA A 94 10.12 -7.03 -1.18
C ALA A 94 10.90 -7.72 -2.32
N ARG A 95 10.29 -8.70 -3.00
CA ARG A 95 10.88 -9.40 -4.15
C ARG A 95 11.16 -8.43 -5.30
N GLU A 96 10.20 -7.58 -5.64
CA GLU A 96 10.38 -6.58 -6.67
C GLU A 96 11.46 -5.56 -6.31
N ALA A 97 11.51 -5.10 -5.06
CA ALA A 97 12.55 -4.18 -4.61
C ALA A 97 13.94 -4.81 -4.69
N ALA A 98 14.08 -6.09 -4.31
CA ALA A 98 15.32 -6.84 -4.44
C ALA A 98 15.72 -7.00 -5.92
N HIS A 99 14.78 -7.36 -6.77
CA HIS A 99 15.02 -7.51 -8.21
C HIS A 99 15.44 -6.18 -8.86
N ARG A 100 14.73 -5.07 -8.57
CA ARG A 100 15.12 -3.73 -9.04
C ARG A 100 16.54 -3.36 -8.60
N LYS A 101 16.91 -3.65 -7.35
CA LYS A 101 18.28 -3.41 -6.86
C LYS A 101 19.32 -4.23 -7.61
N ALA A 102 19.03 -5.51 -7.89
CA ALA A 102 19.93 -6.37 -8.66
C ALA A 102 20.14 -5.82 -10.09
N LEU A 103 19.07 -5.48 -10.80
CA LEU A 103 19.14 -4.89 -12.14
C LEU A 103 19.93 -3.57 -12.16
N LEU A 104 19.74 -2.70 -11.16
CA LEU A 104 20.50 -1.46 -11.05
C LEU A 104 21.99 -1.71 -10.78
N ALA A 105 22.31 -2.71 -9.96
CA ALA A 105 23.69 -3.09 -9.68
C ALA A 105 24.37 -3.64 -10.95
N GLU A 106 23.70 -4.54 -11.67
CA GLU A 106 24.15 -5.09 -12.95
C GLU A 106 24.35 -3.99 -14.00
N ALA A 107 23.37 -3.09 -14.15
CA ALA A 107 23.48 -1.96 -15.07
C ALA A 107 24.67 -1.06 -14.73
N LYS A 108 24.90 -0.78 -13.44
CA LYS A 108 26.05 0.01 -12.98
C LYS A 108 27.38 -0.70 -13.25
N GLN A 109 27.44 -2.01 -13.07
CA GLN A 109 28.63 -2.81 -13.40
C GLN A 109 28.89 -2.80 -14.91
N ALA A 110 27.86 -3.01 -15.73
CA ALA A 110 27.97 -2.95 -17.19
C ALA A 110 28.47 -1.57 -17.66
N GLN A 111 27.93 -0.48 -17.10
CA GLN A 111 28.40 0.88 -17.40
C GLN A 111 29.88 1.09 -17.02
N LYS A 112 30.31 0.59 -15.85
CA LYS A 112 31.72 0.68 -15.44
C LYS A 112 32.63 -0.09 -16.40
N MET A 113 32.24 -1.31 -16.79
CA MET A 113 33.01 -2.13 -17.74
C MET A 113 33.08 -1.46 -19.11
N ALA A 114 31.97 -0.94 -19.63
CA ALA A 114 31.94 -0.20 -20.89
C ALA A 114 32.84 1.06 -20.83
N ALA A 115 32.81 1.81 -19.72
CA ALA A 115 33.68 2.97 -19.53
C ALA A 115 35.17 2.56 -19.47
N ALA A 116 35.51 1.48 -18.79
CA ALA A 116 36.87 0.95 -18.73
C ALA A 116 37.37 0.50 -20.12
N GLN A 117 36.53 -0.22 -20.87
CA GLN A 117 36.84 -0.63 -22.25
C GLN A 117 37.07 0.58 -23.16
N ARG A 118 36.22 1.62 -23.08
CA ARG A 118 36.41 2.87 -23.85
C ARG A 118 37.70 3.59 -23.50
N ARG A 119 38.07 3.63 -22.21
CA ARG A 119 39.35 4.21 -21.76
C ARG A 119 40.55 3.41 -22.29
N ALA A 120 40.49 2.08 -22.21
CA ALA A 120 41.53 1.20 -22.74
C ALA A 120 41.69 1.35 -24.26
N ALA A 121 40.58 1.42 -25.01
CA ALA A 121 40.60 1.64 -26.46
C ALA A 121 41.26 2.98 -26.82
N ARG A 122 40.88 4.08 -26.14
CA ARG A 122 41.49 5.40 -26.34
C ARG A 122 42.98 5.42 -25.98
N ALA A 123 43.39 4.72 -24.91
CA ALA A 123 44.79 4.62 -24.52
C ALA A 123 45.62 3.88 -25.59
N ARG A 124 45.10 2.76 -26.12
CA ARG A 124 45.72 2.02 -27.22
C ARG A 124 45.85 2.86 -28.49
N GLU A 125 44.81 3.62 -28.83
CA GLU A 125 44.84 4.53 -29.99
C GLU A 125 45.90 5.62 -29.83
N ARG A 126 45.98 6.24 -28.65
CA ARG A 126 47.02 7.24 -28.33
C ARG A 126 48.42 6.66 -28.40
N ALA A 127 48.64 5.47 -27.85
CA ALA A 127 49.93 4.77 -27.93
C ALA A 127 50.32 4.48 -29.39
N ARG A 128 49.38 4.01 -30.22
CA ARG A 128 49.61 3.78 -31.65
C ARG A 128 50.01 5.07 -32.38
N LYS A 129 49.28 6.16 -32.15
CA LYS A 129 49.57 7.48 -32.74
C LYS A 129 50.94 8.01 -32.29
N ALA A 130 51.28 7.86 -31.00
CA ALA A 130 52.59 8.26 -30.48
C ALA A 130 53.74 7.44 -31.09
N ALA A 131 53.57 6.13 -31.24
CA ALA A 131 54.55 5.26 -31.90
C ALA A 131 54.74 5.64 -33.38
N GLN A 132 53.66 5.92 -34.10
CA GLN A 132 53.71 6.41 -35.49
C GLN A 132 54.47 7.74 -35.59
N GLN A 133 54.14 8.71 -34.74
CA GLN A 133 54.83 10.01 -34.71
C GLN A 133 56.32 9.87 -34.41
N LEU A 134 56.71 9.01 -33.47
CA LEU A 134 58.11 8.74 -33.18
C LEU A 134 58.84 8.12 -34.38
N ALA A 135 58.21 7.16 -35.07
CA ALA A 135 58.76 6.57 -36.28
C ALA A 135 58.92 7.59 -37.41
N THR A 136 57.92 8.44 -37.65
CA THR A 136 57.99 9.51 -38.65
C THR A 136 59.08 10.53 -38.30
N ARG A 137 59.20 10.96 -37.03
CA ARG A 137 60.29 11.88 -36.61
C ARG A 137 61.67 11.29 -36.87
N LYS A 138 61.89 10.00 -36.56
CA LYS A 138 63.17 9.32 -36.86
C LYS A 138 63.47 9.26 -38.34
N ALA A 139 62.46 9.07 -39.19
CA ALA A 139 62.65 9.01 -40.64
C ALA A 139 62.98 10.38 -41.28
N VAL A 140 62.56 11.49 -40.66
CA VAL A 140 62.77 12.86 -41.17
C VAL A 140 64.04 13.52 -40.60
N SER A 141 64.69 12.95 -39.59
CA SER A 141 65.99 13.45 -39.10
C SER A 141 67.01 13.46 -40.25
N PRO A 142 67.55 14.63 -40.65
CA PRO A 142 68.47 14.72 -41.77
C PRO A 142 69.71 13.89 -41.46
N LYS A 143 70.08 13.03 -42.42
CA LYS A 143 71.37 12.34 -42.43
C LYS A 143 72.44 13.42 -42.28
N ALA A 144 73.09 13.50 -41.13
CA ALA A 144 74.25 14.36 -40.95
C ALA A 144 75.24 13.97 -42.06
N LEU A 145 75.45 14.88 -43.01
CA LEU A 145 76.48 14.72 -44.02
C LEU A 145 77.84 14.80 -43.32
N PRO A 146 78.81 13.95 -43.72
CA PRO A 146 80.17 13.96 -43.18
C PRO A 146 80.92 15.26 -43.47
#